data_AF-A0A7C7RGU3-F1
#
_entry.id   AF-A0A7C7RGU3-F1
#
_cell.length_a   1.000
_cell.length_b   1.000
_cell.length_c   1.000
_cell.angle_alpha   90.00
_cell.angle_beta   90.00
_cell.angle_gamma   90.00
#
_symmetry.space_group_name_H-M   'P 1'
#
loop_
_entity.id
_entity.type
_entity.pdbx_description
1 polymer ?
#
loop_
_entity_poly.entity_id
_entity_poly.type
_entity_poly.pdbx_seq_one_letter_code
_entity_poly.pdbx_strand_id
1 'polypeptide(L)'
;MGTVRRLKMMKESWSDLAPGQIIAQLNVHPIVSHGGWDHEGVKQALVWANARKLKGTFQLVGVEENKIVYEGMLRDMGGHIWGGNTLVVDFSEFEIPGRYKLRLELKGTEAVFIDSQKVPKADFTTK
;
A
#
# COMPACT_ATOMS: atom_id res chain seq x y z
N MET A 1 14.18 -35.67 -8.42
CA MET A 1 15.17 -34.85 -7.68
C MET A 1 14.84 -33.39 -7.95
N GLY A 2 14.15 -32.72 -7.04
CA GLY A 2 13.62 -31.36 -7.27
C GLY A 2 14.66 -30.31 -6.89
N THR A 3 15.03 -29.45 -7.84
CA THR A 3 15.92 -28.31 -7.60
C THR A 3 15.16 -27.23 -6.84
N VAL A 4 15.53 -26.97 -5.59
CA VAL A 4 15.03 -25.80 -4.86
C VAL A 4 15.60 -24.55 -5.54
N ARG A 5 14.77 -23.81 -6.28
CA ARG A 5 15.15 -22.49 -6.81
C ARG A 5 15.34 -21.55 -5.62
N ARG A 6 16.58 -21.15 -5.35
CA ARG A 6 16.89 -20.11 -4.36
C ARG A 6 16.27 -18.80 -4.87
N LEU A 7 15.19 -18.35 -4.23
CA LEU A 7 14.62 -17.03 -4.52
C LEU A 7 15.72 -16.00 -4.24
N LYS A 8 16.11 -15.25 -5.27
CA LYS A 8 17.07 -14.15 -5.12
C LYS A 8 16.41 -13.12 -4.20
N MET A 9 17.04 -12.84 -3.06
CA MET A 9 16.58 -11.82 -2.12
C MET A 9 16.44 -10.49 -2.89
N MET A 10 15.20 -10.01 -3.02
CA MET A 10 14.93 -8.69 -3.58
C MET A 10 15.36 -7.67 -2.53
N LYS A 11 16.49 -7.01 -2.79
CA LYS A 11 17.03 -5.94 -1.93
C LYS A 11 16.36 -4.59 -2.19
N GLU A 12 15.56 -4.50 -3.24
CA GLU A 12 14.83 -3.29 -3.58
C GLU A 12 13.58 -3.25 -2.70
N SER A 13 13.62 -2.45 -1.65
CA SER A 13 12.48 -2.13 -0.78
C SER A 13 12.50 -0.64 -0.48
N TRP A 14 11.32 -0.05 -0.33
CA TRP A 14 11.16 1.34 0.09
C TRP A 14 11.72 1.60 1.50
N SER A 15 12.00 0.55 2.28
CA SER A 15 12.67 0.64 3.57
C SER A 15 13.72 -0.46 3.74
N ASP A 16 14.56 -0.28 4.76
CA ASP A 16 15.37 -1.38 5.28
C ASP A 16 14.49 -2.55 5.76
N LEU A 17 15.04 -3.75 5.72
CA LEU A 17 14.41 -4.96 6.28
C LEU A 17 14.47 -4.90 7.82
N ALA A 18 13.41 -5.35 8.48
CA ALA A 18 13.48 -5.57 9.93
C ALA A 18 14.41 -6.77 10.23
N PRO A 19 15.02 -6.85 11.43
CA PRO A 19 15.79 -8.02 11.83
C PRO A 19 15.00 -9.33 11.65
N GLY A 20 15.56 -10.28 10.89
CA GLY A 20 14.91 -11.56 10.59
C GLY A 20 13.95 -11.54 9.39
N GLN A 21 13.69 -10.38 8.79
CA GLN A 21 12.88 -10.27 7.59
C GLN A 21 13.72 -10.60 6.35
N ILE A 22 13.25 -11.55 5.54
CA ILE A 22 13.92 -11.99 4.30
C ILE A 22 13.39 -11.23 3.08
N ILE A 23 12.14 -10.76 3.15
CA ILE A 23 11.42 -10.06 2.07
C ILE A 23 10.64 -8.90 2.69
N ALA A 24 10.74 -7.72 2.09
CA ALA A 24 9.92 -6.55 2.42
C ALA A 24 9.15 -6.07 1.19
N GLN A 25 8.09 -5.30 1.42
CA GLN A 25 7.34 -4.70 0.32
C GLN A 25 8.27 -3.74 -0.45
N LEU A 26 8.24 -3.84 -1.79
CA LEU A 26 8.98 -2.93 -2.67
C LEU A 26 8.50 -1.49 -2.50
N ASN A 27 7.18 -1.30 -2.44
CA ASN A 27 6.50 -0.02 -2.30
C ASN A 27 5.35 -0.15 -1.28
N VAL A 28 5.06 0.93 -0.55
CA VAL A 28 3.89 0.98 0.34
C VAL A 28 2.62 1.09 -0.51
N HIS A 29 1.69 0.17 -0.31
CA HIS A 29 0.39 0.18 -0.96
C HIS A 29 -0.72 -0.03 0.06
N PRO A 30 -1.87 0.65 -0.09
CA PRO A 30 -3.04 0.28 0.67
C PRO A 30 -3.58 -1.07 0.17
N ILE A 31 -3.88 -1.95 1.10
CA ILE A 31 -4.61 -3.20 0.90
C ILE A 31 -6.09 -2.85 0.96
N VAL A 32 -6.76 -2.97 -0.17
CA VAL A 32 -8.14 -2.52 -0.39
C VAL A 32 -9.06 -3.70 -0.72
N SER A 33 -10.37 -3.53 -0.51
CA SER A 33 -11.36 -4.45 -1.07
C SER A 33 -11.38 -4.30 -2.59
N HIS A 34 -11.11 -5.39 -3.32
CA HIS A 34 -11.19 -5.38 -4.79
C HIS A 34 -12.62 -5.34 -5.32
N GLY A 35 -13.61 -5.71 -4.50
CA GLY A 35 -15.04 -5.64 -4.84
C GLY A 35 -15.68 -4.28 -4.56
N GLY A 36 -14.92 -3.34 -3.98
CA GLY A 36 -15.46 -2.07 -3.49
C GLY A 36 -16.10 -2.22 -2.12
N TRP A 37 -16.95 -1.24 -1.78
CA TRP A 37 -17.67 -1.16 -0.51
C TRP A 37 -19.10 -0.70 -0.73
N ASP A 38 -19.97 -1.05 0.21
CA ASP A 38 -21.29 -0.44 0.31
C ASP A 38 -21.17 1.02 0.79
N HIS A 39 -22.01 1.89 0.23
CA HIS A 39 -21.97 3.34 0.48
C HIS A 39 -22.32 3.71 1.93
N GLU A 40 -23.14 2.94 2.63
CA GLU A 40 -23.51 3.13 4.04
C GLU A 40 -22.67 2.24 4.99
N GLY A 41 -21.91 1.30 4.43
CA GLY A 41 -21.12 0.33 5.19
C GLY A 41 -19.81 0.86 5.79
N VAL A 42 -19.12 0.02 6.57
CA VAL A 42 -17.76 0.32 7.06
C VAL A 42 -16.78 0.25 5.90
N LYS A 43 -16.01 1.32 5.70
CA LYS A 43 -15.11 1.50 4.56
C LYS A 43 -13.68 1.71 5.03
N GLN A 44 -12.91 0.62 5.03
CA GLN A 44 -11.55 0.61 5.53
C GLN A 44 -10.57 -0.06 4.56
N ALA A 45 -9.34 0.48 4.53
CA ALA A 45 -8.18 -0.14 3.90
C ALA A 45 -7.01 -0.17 4.89
N LEU A 46 -6.10 -1.13 4.69
CA LEU A 46 -4.93 -1.31 5.55
C LEU A 46 -3.68 -0.84 4.84
N VAL A 47 -2.79 -0.17 5.57
CA VAL A 47 -1.45 0.16 5.08
C VAL A 47 -0.45 -0.49 6.04
N TRP A 48 0.46 -1.28 5.50
CA TRP A 48 1.49 -1.93 6.29
C TRP A 48 2.83 -1.24 6.07
N ALA A 49 3.42 -0.78 7.15
CA ALA A 49 4.78 -0.32 7.15
C ALA A 49 5.73 -1.51 7.40
N ASN A 50 6.92 -1.48 6.80
CA ASN A 50 7.95 -2.51 7.00
C ASN A 50 8.67 -2.26 8.33
N ALA A 51 9.98 -1.99 8.34
CA ALA A 51 10.73 -1.83 9.58
C ALA A 51 10.47 -0.51 10.32
N ARG A 52 9.91 0.50 9.63
CA ARG A 52 9.74 1.87 10.15
C ARG A 52 8.29 2.16 10.48
N LYS A 53 8.04 2.98 11.50
CA LYS A 53 6.69 3.51 11.75
C LYS A 53 6.40 4.63 10.78
N LEU A 54 5.23 4.57 10.15
CA LEU A 54 4.72 5.58 9.25
C LEU A 54 3.58 6.35 9.89
N LYS A 55 3.37 7.57 9.41
CA LYS A 55 2.21 8.42 9.68
C LYS A 55 1.91 9.23 8.43
N GLY A 56 0.68 9.67 8.27
CA GLY A 56 0.31 10.39 7.06
C GLY A 56 -1.17 10.64 6.93
N THR A 57 -1.55 11.05 5.73
CA THR A 57 -2.92 11.27 5.29
C THR A 57 -3.23 10.35 4.11
N PHE A 58 -4.49 10.33 3.73
CA PHE A 58 -4.95 9.68 2.51
C PHE A 58 -5.94 10.57 1.79
N GLN A 59 -6.09 10.32 0.49
CA GLN A 59 -7.02 11.00 -0.40
C GLN A 59 -7.81 9.94 -1.18
N LEU A 60 -9.12 10.14 -1.29
CA LEU A 60 -9.93 9.49 -2.32
C LEU A 60 -9.94 10.38 -3.55
N VAL A 61 -9.55 9.81 -4.69
CA VAL A 61 -9.46 10.52 -5.96
C VAL A 61 -10.45 9.89 -6.93
N GLY A 62 -11.38 10.69 -7.47
CA GLY A 62 -12.34 10.23 -8.49
C GLY A 62 -11.62 9.76 -9.74
N VAL A 63 -11.96 8.57 -10.26
CA VAL A 63 -11.28 7.96 -11.41
C VAL A 63 -11.47 8.77 -12.70
N GLU A 64 -12.66 9.33 -12.91
CA GLU A 64 -13.01 10.04 -14.16
C GLU A 64 -12.33 11.41 -14.26
N GLU A 65 -12.41 12.19 -13.18
CA GLU A 65 -11.97 13.60 -13.17
C GLU A 65 -10.56 13.77 -12.57
N ASN A 66 -9.99 12.70 -12.00
CA ASN A 66 -8.73 12.72 -11.24
C ASN A 66 -8.72 13.81 -10.14
N LYS A 67 -9.89 14.08 -9.58
CA LYS A 67 -10.11 15.11 -8.55
C LYS A 67 -10.16 14.47 -7.17
N ILE A 68 -9.52 15.10 -6.19
CA ILE A 68 -9.63 14.72 -4.78
C ILE A 68 -11.06 15.03 -4.31
N VAL A 69 -11.74 14.02 -3.78
CA VAL A 69 -13.14 14.13 -3.31
C VAL A 69 -13.29 13.94 -1.80
N TYR A 70 -12.27 13.37 -1.15
CA TYR A 70 -12.24 13.15 0.29
C TYR A 70 -10.80 13.05 0.77
N GLU A 71 -10.53 13.54 1.97
CA GLU A 71 -9.23 13.45 2.63
C GLU A 71 -9.41 13.01 4.07
N GLY A 72 -8.44 12.26 4.59
CA GLY A 72 -8.46 11.82 5.98
C GLY A 72 -7.08 11.54 6.52
N MET A 73 -7.00 11.36 7.84
CA MET A 73 -5.77 10.96 8.51
C MET A 73 -5.66 9.44 8.60
N LEU A 74 -4.44 8.92 8.45
CA LEU A 74 -4.16 7.52 8.71
C LEU A 74 -4.18 7.25 10.22
N ARG A 75 -4.98 6.27 10.65
CA ARG A 75 -5.06 5.87 12.07
C ARG A 75 -4.04 4.77 12.38
N ASP A 76 -3.19 4.99 13.38
CA ASP A 76 -2.23 3.97 13.85
C ASP A 76 -2.93 2.89 14.67
N MET A 77 -2.74 1.62 14.30
CA MET A 77 -3.28 0.45 14.99
C MET A 77 -2.20 -0.33 15.75
N GLY A 78 -0.96 0.15 15.77
CA GLY A 78 0.16 -0.49 16.46
C GLY A 78 1.09 -1.27 15.54
N GLY A 79 2.07 -1.94 16.15
CA GLY A 79 3.12 -2.66 15.44
C GLY A 79 2.75 -4.10 15.06
N HIS A 80 3.51 -4.70 14.16
CA HIS A 80 3.44 -6.12 13.86
C HIS A 80 4.79 -6.81 13.96
N ILE A 81 4.78 -8.15 13.98
CA ILE A 81 5.96 -9.00 14.20
C ILE A 81 7.11 -8.76 13.20
N TRP A 82 6.80 -8.17 12.03
CA TRP A 82 7.78 -7.84 10.99
C TRP A 82 8.34 -6.40 11.08
N GLY A 83 8.12 -5.69 12.20
CA GLY A 83 8.54 -4.30 12.40
C GLY A 83 7.45 -3.27 12.07
N GLY A 84 7.76 -1.97 12.22
CA GLY A 84 6.87 -0.88 11.79
C GLY A 84 5.50 -0.84 12.46
N ASN A 85 4.52 -0.27 11.75
CA ASN A 85 3.13 -0.17 12.19
C ASN A 85 2.12 -0.49 11.09
N THR A 86 0.95 -0.94 11.52
CA THR A 86 -0.25 -1.01 10.70
C THR A 86 -1.02 0.30 10.84
N LEU A 87 -1.32 0.91 9.70
CA LEU A 87 -2.18 2.07 9.61
C LEU A 87 -3.53 1.66 8.99
N VAL A 88 -4.60 2.31 9.43
CA VAL A 88 -5.94 2.17 8.87
C VAL A 88 -6.30 3.46 8.14
N VAL A 89 -6.77 3.29 6.93
CA VAL A 89 -7.49 4.29 6.15
C VAL A 89 -8.96 4.04 6.45
N ASP A 90 -9.62 4.94 7.18
CA ASP A 90 -11.05 4.85 7.45
C ASP A 90 -11.77 6.00 6.76
N PHE A 91 -12.61 5.65 5.79
CA PHE A 91 -13.42 6.58 5.00
C PHE A 91 -14.89 6.18 5.07
N SER A 92 -15.32 5.62 6.21
CA SER A 92 -16.71 5.20 6.44
C SER A 92 -17.70 6.37 6.30
N GLU A 93 -17.28 7.60 6.59
CA GLU A 93 -18.09 8.82 6.42
C GLU A 93 -18.28 9.25 4.96
N PHE A 94 -17.55 8.66 4.00
CA PHE A 94 -17.64 9.01 2.58
C PHE A 94 -18.74 8.20 1.87
N GLU A 95 -19.92 8.78 1.67
CA GLU A 95 -21.10 8.06 1.18
C GLU A 95 -21.37 8.21 -0.32
N ILE A 96 -20.62 9.04 -1.04
CA ILE A 96 -20.90 9.34 -2.45
C ILE A 96 -20.58 8.10 -3.31
N PRO A 97 -21.55 7.49 -4.02
CA PRO A 97 -21.29 6.34 -4.85
C PRO A 97 -20.46 6.71 -6.08
N GLY A 98 -19.51 5.84 -6.46
CA GLY A 98 -18.65 6.08 -7.62
C GLY A 98 -17.41 5.20 -7.65
N ARG A 99 -16.51 5.51 -8.58
CA ARG A 99 -15.21 4.84 -8.72
C ARG A 99 -14.10 5.75 -8.23
N TYR A 100 -13.35 5.27 -7.24
CA TYR A 100 -12.31 6.05 -6.57
C TYR A 100 -11.01 5.26 -6.47
N LYS A 101 -9.91 6.01 -6.47
CA LYS A 101 -8.57 5.50 -6.15
C LYS A 101 -8.18 6.02 -4.78
N LEU A 102 -7.51 5.17 -4.01
CA LEU A 102 -6.93 5.55 -2.74
C LEU A 102 -5.47 5.96 -2.93
N ARG A 103 -5.17 7.20 -2.54
CA ARG A 103 -3.84 7.81 -2.60
C ARG A 103 -3.34 8.03 -1.17
N LEU A 104 -2.10 7.67 -0.89
CA LEU A 104 -1.47 7.89 0.42
C LEU A 104 -0.52 9.08 0.35
N GLU A 105 -0.38 9.78 1.46
CA GLU A 105 0.65 10.79 1.65
C GLU A 105 1.38 10.49 2.96
N LEU A 106 2.53 9.82 2.85
CA LEU A 106 3.27 9.27 3.99
C LEU A 106 4.46 10.18 4.32
N LYS A 107 4.55 10.60 5.59
CA LYS A 107 5.64 11.47 6.05
C LYS A 107 6.97 10.71 6.10
N GLY A 108 8.03 11.32 5.59
CA GLY A 108 9.39 10.78 5.64
C GLY A 108 9.68 9.69 4.61
N THR A 109 8.84 9.57 3.56
CA THR A 109 9.05 8.67 2.43
C THR A 109 8.82 9.43 1.13
N GLU A 110 9.78 9.35 0.19
CA GLU A 110 9.58 9.87 -1.18
C GLU A 110 8.68 8.95 -2.03
N ALA A 111 8.50 7.70 -1.60
CA ALA A 111 7.76 6.69 -2.30
C ALA A 111 6.31 6.59 -1.82
N VAL A 112 5.42 7.31 -2.49
CA VAL A 112 4.07 6.82 -2.73
C VAL A 112 3.82 6.86 -4.23
N PHE A 113 2.96 5.97 -4.73
CA PHE A 113 2.45 5.80 -6.09
C PHE A 113 3.16 4.76 -6.95
N ILE A 114 2.41 3.70 -7.28
CA ILE A 114 2.09 3.48 -8.69
C ILE A 114 0.57 3.35 -8.79
N ASP A 115 -0.07 4.47 -9.11
CA ASP A 115 -1.31 4.43 -9.90
C ASP A 115 -0.98 3.59 -11.14
N SER A 116 -1.76 2.55 -11.39
CA SER A 116 -1.57 1.54 -12.45
C SER A 116 -0.69 2.02 -13.63
N GLN A 117 0.59 1.65 -13.65
CA GLN A 117 1.53 1.53 -14.79
C GLN A 117 2.98 1.91 -14.43
N LYS A 118 3.76 0.88 -14.07
CA LYS A 118 5.03 0.48 -14.74
C LYS A 118 5.46 -0.82 -14.09
N VAL A 119 4.87 -1.93 -14.54
CA VAL A 119 5.53 -3.23 -14.39
C VAL A 119 6.78 -3.13 -15.26
N PRO A 120 8.01 -3.27 -14.73
CA PRO A 120 9.17 -3.45 -15.58
C PRO A 120 8.88 -4.67 -16.46
N LYS A 121 8.94 -4.53 -17.78
CA LYS A 121 8.91 -5.71 -18.66
C LYS A 121 10.05 -6.62 -18.18
N ALA A 122 9.70 -7.77 -17.64
CA ALA A 122 10.68 -8.80 -17.38
C ALA A 122 11.17 -9.30 -18.74
N ASP A 123 12.35 -8.82 -19.16
CA ASP A 123 13.07 -9.42 -20.28
C ASP A 123 13.53 -10.81 -19.83
N PHE A 124 12.71 -11.82 -20.09
CA PHE A 124 13.14 -13.20 -20.07
C PHE A 124 13.96 -13.47 -21.33
N THR A 125 15.21 -13.01 -21.33
CA THR A 125 16.21 -13.55 -22.26
C THR A 125 16.66 -14.90 -21.72
N THR A 126 16.16 -15.96 -22.34
CA THR A 126 16.66 -17.32 -22.20
C THR A 126 18.11 -17.35 -22.70
N LYS A 127 19.04 -17.69 -21.81
CA LYS A 127 20.35 -18.25 -22.18
C LYS A 127 20.37 -19.70 -21.72
#